data_AF-A0A2G6MTR6-F1
#
_entry.id   AF-A0A2G6MTR6-F1
#
_cell.length_a   1.000
_cell.length_b   1.000
_cell.length_c   1.000
_cell.angle_alpha   90.00
_cell.angle_beta   90.00
_cell.angle_gamma   90.00
#
_symmetry.space_group_name_H-M   'P 1'
#
loop_
_entity.id
_entity.type
_entity.pdbx_description
1 polymer ?
#
loop_
_entity_poly.entity_id
_entity_poly.type
_entity_poly.pdbx_seq_one_letter_code
_entity_poly.pdbx_strand_id
1 'polypeptide(L)'
;MYLAKVKKEGQATYVLRESVKQGEQLVARDIFDIGPCPGAWIDYPGGNAWYVSPDLESRISTIAGDVDKNQLEDLFWPFIRPAIRRATQTFRQRSFKQYKPLTRTQKETIARQVHAFDKRRAHFLKFGNMDQGPLVNMPAVLFKQFHNKSRDEIEQRFIYQERVLRQKDLKSYVYTALDLHRFFKGFMARQMPHALDQDKVEAFFIQELCQLNKELFELTSQLHEYLIRYAVMFFDHTYGDSVLLDDMAKDFQFRQRSRWYKAPGATPQLGLSQALKIFNLTAKALESMDKKDLTREFRRLAREHHPDRGGSHDMFVELGNAYEALLEKIS
;
A
#
# COMPACT_ATOMS: atom_id res chain seq x y z
N MET A 1 2.62 -17.52 12.85
CA MET A 1 3.97 -17.94 12.46
C MET A 1 4.55 -17.01 11.41
N TYR A 2 5.87 -16.95 11.32
CA TYR A 2 6.66 -16.20 10.34
C TYR A 2 8.01 -16.88 10.13
N LEU A 3 8.67 -16.60 9.00
CA LEU A 3 10.04 -17.03 8.75
C LEU A 3 11.01 -15.94 9.19
N ALA A 4 11.86 -16.24 10.17
CA ALA A 4 12.93 -15.39 10.60
C ALA A 4 14.22 -15.72 9.83
N LYS A 5 14.81 -14.73 9.18
CA LYS A 5 16.15 -14.84 8.61
C LYS A 5 17.16 -14.52 9.71
N VAL A 6 18.03 -15.48 10.02
CA VAL A 6 19.07 -15.34 11.05
C VAL A 6 20.44 -15.65 10.43
N LYS A 7 21.50 -15.03 10.96
CA LYS A 7 22.87 -15.30 10.52
C LYS A 7 23.49 -16.32 11.48
N LYS A 8 23.79 -17.53 10.99
CA LYS A 8 24.53 -18.56 11.73
C LYS A 8 25.82 -18.85 10.97
N GLU A 9 26.97 -18.79 11.64
CA GLU A 9 28.29 -19.15 11.07
C GLU A 9 28.62 -18.46 9.73
N GLY A 10 28.17 -17.20 9.56
CA GLY A 10 28.39 -16.44 8.33
C GLY A 10 27.38 -16.73 7.21
N GLN A 11 26.55 -17.76 7.33
CA GLN A 11 25.50 -18.10 6.38
C GLN A 11 24.12 -17.60 6.88
N ALA A 12 23.27 -17.16 5.95
CA ALA A 12 21.88 -16.87 6.26
C ALA A 12 21.09 -18.18 6.33
N THR A 13 20.47 -18.47 7.47
CA THR A 13 19.51 -19.56 7.64
C THR A 13 18.14 -19.02 8.00
N TYR A 14 17.12 -19.84 7.80
CA TYR A 14 15.74 -19.50 8.10
C TYR A 14 15.21 -20.37 9.23
N VAL A 15 14.55 -19.74 10.19
CA VAL A 15 13.89 -20.43 11.31
C VAL A 15 12.41 -20.08 11.26
N LEU A 16 11.56 -21.08 11.36
CA LEU A 16 10.13 -20.89 11.55
C LEU A 16 9.88 -20.51 13.01
N ARG A 17 9.28 -19.35 13.21
CA ARG A 17 8.98 -18.78 14.53
C ARG A 17 7.52 -18.41 14.65
N GLU A 18 7.09 -18.19 15.89
CA GLU A 18 5.82 -17.54 16.19
C GLU A 18 5.93 -16.55 17.35
N SER A 19 4.98 -15.63 17.38
CA SER A 19 4.81 -14.69 18.49
C SER A 19 3.91 -15.33 19.54
N VAL A 20 4.44 -15.53 20.74
CA VAL A 20 3.73 -16.11 21.89
C VAL A 20 3.70 -15.09 23.02
N LYS A 21 2.59 -15.02 23.74
CA LYS A 21 2.48 -14.17 24.93
C LYS A 21 3.12 -14.89 26.11
N GLN A 22 4.21 -14.32 26.65
CA GLN A 22 4.86 -14.79 27.87
C GLN A 22 4.75 -13.69 28.93
N GLY A 23 3.83 -13.88 29.89
CA GLY A 23 3.46 -12.83 30.84
C GLY A 23 2.81 -11.63 30.14
N GLU A 24 3.35 -10.44 30.35
CA GLU A 24 2.88 -9.21 29.71
C GLU A 24 3.54 -8.94 28.34
N GLN A 25 4.63 -9.64 28.02
CA GLN A 25 5.42 -9.43 26.81
C GLN A 25 5.11 -10.45 25.72
N LEU A 26 5.34 -10.06 24.46
CA LEU A 26 5.25 -10.95 23.30
C LEU A 26 6.67 -11.36 22.89
N VAL A 27 6.97 -12.64 23.03
CA VAL A 27 8.27 -13.23 22.73
C VAL A 27 8.19 -14.07 21.46
N ALA A 28 9.34 -14.28 20.83
CA ALA A 28 9.49 -15.18 19.70
C ALA A 28 9.80 -16.59 20.21
N ARG A 29 9.03 -17.58 19.73
CA ARG A 29 9.30 -19.01 19.97
C ARG A 29 9.76 -19.67 18.68
N ASP A 30 10.89 -20.36 18.73
CA ASP A 30 11.40 -21.18 17.63
C ASP A 30 10.56 -22.46 17.53
N ILE A 31 10.08 -22.76 16.32
CA ILE A 31 9.29 -23.96 16.03
C ILE A 31 10.17 -24.98 15.30
N PHE A 32 10.82 -24.55 14.21
CA PHE A 32 11.57 -25.46 13.34
C PHE A 32 12.68 -24.73 12.59
N ASP A 33 13.87 -25.32 12.51
CA ASP A 33 14.97 -24.80 11.69
C ASP A 33 14.78 -25.26 10.24
N ILE A 34 14.47 -24.31 9.35
CA ILE A 34 14.19 -24.57 7.94
C ILE A 34 15.49 -24.74 7.16
N GLY A 35 16.60 -24.23 7.67
CA GLY A 35 17.89 -24.23 7.01
C GLY A 35 18.08 -23.07 6.02
N PRO A 36 19.21 -23.06 5.29
CA PRO A 36 19.59 -21.97 4.39
C PRO A 36 18.78 -21.92 3.08
N CYS A 37 18.12 -23.01 2.71
CA CYS A 37 17.42 -23.16 1.45
C CYS A 37 15.95 -23.53 1.65
N PRO A 38 15.05 -22.57 2.01
CA PRO A 38 13.63 -22.87 2.18
C PRO A 38 12.96 -23.47 0.94
N GLY A 39 13.47 -23.15 -0.26
CA GLY A 39 12.97 -23.73 -1.51
C GLY A 39 13.17 -25.25 -1.63
N ALA A 40 14.03 -25.86 -0.82
CA ALA A 40 14.21 -27.32 -0.79
C ALA A 40 13.00 -28.05 -0.19
N TRP A 41 12.16 -27.35 0.57
CA TRP A 41 10.91 -27.88 1.14
C TRP A 41 9.71 -27.69 0.23
N ILE A 42 9.91 -27.35 -1.05
CA ILE A 42 8.84 -27.13 -2.02
C ILE A 42 8.87 -28.22 -3.09
N ASP A 43 7.79 -28.99 -3.14
CA ASP A 43 7.61 -30.06 -4.12
C ASP A 43 6.86 -29.54 -5.36
N TYR A 44 7.28 -30.01 -6.53
CA TYR A 44 6.75 -29.61 -7.84
C TYR A 44 6.23 -30.82 -8.61
N PRO A 45 4.96 -31.21 -8.43
CA PRO A 45 4.40 -32.42 -9.05
C PRO A 45 4.22 -32.31 -10.57
N GLY A 46 4.25 -31.10 -11.13
CA GLY A 46 4.16 -30.86 -12.57
C GLY A 46 3.39 -29.58 -12.92
N GLY A 47 3.62 -29.06 -14.13
CA GLY A 47 2.99 -27.83 -14.60
C GLY A 47 3.32 -26.62 -13.71
N ASN A 48 2.28 -25.90 -13.27
CA ASN A 48 2.39 -24.76 -12.35
C ASN A 48 1.97 -25.11 -10.91
N ALA A 49 1.77 -26.40 -10.60
CA ALA A 49 1.41 -26.84 -9.26
C ALA A 49 2.66 -26.92 -8.37
N TRP A 50 2.47 -26.62 -7.09
CA TRP A 50 3.48 -26.73 -6.05
C TRP A 50 2.79 -26.91 -4.70
N TYR A 51 3.46 -27.54 -3.75
CA TYR A 51 3.02 -27.64 -2.35
C TYR A 51 4.25 -27.67 -1.43
N VAL A 52 4.03 -27.36 -0.15
CA VAL A 52 5.07 -27.49 0.88
C VAL A 52 5.20 -28.97 1.27
N SER A 53 6.42 -29.46 1.40
CA SER A 53 6.71 -30.88 1.64
C SER A 53 5.89 -31.45 2.82
N PRO A 54 5.21 -32.60 2.65
CA PRO A 54 4.43 -33.23 3.72
C PRO A 54 5.26 -33.59 4.96
N ASP A 55 6.56 -33.88 4.79
CA ASP A 55 7.47 -34.13 5.92
C ASP A 55 7.62 -32.87 6.78
N LEU A 56 7.74 -31.70 6.16
CA LEU A 56 7.79 -30.43 6.88
C LEU A 56 6.47 -30.16 7.60
N GLU A 57 5.33 -30.35 6.94
CA GLU A 57 4.01 -30.18 7.56
C GLU A 57 3.86 -31.06 8.80
N SER A 58 4.22 -32.35 8.71
CA SER A 58 4.13 -33.31 9.81
C SER A 58 5.02 -32.92 11.01
N ARG A 59 6.26 -32.49 10.74
CA ARG A 59 7.19 -32.02 11.78
C ARG A 59 6.67 -30.77 12.49
N ILE A 60 6.15 -29.80 11.73
CA ILE A 60 5.58 -28.58 12.31
C ILE A 60 4.35 -28.92 13.15
N SER A 61 3.46 -29.77 12.64
CA SER A 61 2.22 -30.13 13.35
C SER A 61 2.47 -30.84 14.67
N THR A 62 3.55 -31.59 14.78
CA THR A 62 3.95 -32.25 16.03
C THR A 62 4.34 -31.24 17.12
N ILE A 63 4.90 -30.08 16.74
CA ILE A 63 5.45 -29.08 17.67
C ILE A 63 4.44 -27.94 17.94
N ALA A 64 3.82 -27.41 16.88
CA ALA A 64 2.96 -26.23 16.92
C ALA A 64 1.46 -26.56 16.88
N GLY A 65 1.08 -27.83 16.71
CA GLY A 65 -0.31 -28.27 16.58
C GLY A 65 -0.89 -28.09 15.17
N ASP A 66 -2.20 -27.96 15.06
CA ASP A 66 -2.87 -27.80 13.76
C ASP A 66 -2.50 -26.45 13.12
N VAL A 67 -1.79 -26.50 11.99
CA VAL A 67 -1.30 -25.33 11.26
C VAL A 67 -2.10 -25.16 9.99
N ASP A 68 -2.62 -23.94 9.77
CA ASP A 68 -3.27 -23.57 8.51
C ASP A 68 -2.27 -23.70 7.35
N LYS A 69 -2.51 -24.71 6.50
CA LYS A 69 -1.69 -24.99 5.30
C LYS A 69 -1.56 -23.78 4.39
N ASN A 70 -2.62 -22.98 4.23
CA ASN A 70 -2.58 -21.77 3.40
C ASN A 70 -1.63 -20.73 3.99
N GLN A 71 -1.60 -20.61 5.33
CA GLN A 71 -0.68 -19.72 6.02
C GLN A 71 0.76 -20.18 5.85
N LEU A 72 1.02 -21.49 5.92
CA LEU A 72 2.35 -22.06 5.69
C LEU A 72 2.80 -21.81 4.25
N GLU A 73 1.94 -22.08 3.27
CA GLU A 73 2.18 -21.78 1.86
C GLU A 73 2.44 -20.28 1.59
N ASP A 74 1.77 -19.37 2.30
CA ASP A 74 2.01 -17.91 2.22
C ASP A 74 3.45 -17.57 2.64
N LEU A 75 4.02 -18.29 3.61
CA LEU A 75 5.41 -18.08 4.06
C LEU A 75 6.44 -18.55 3.04
N PHE A 76 6.17 -19.65 2.33
CA PHE A 76 7.08 -20.21 1.31
C PHE A 76 6.97 -19.54 -0.06
N TRP A 77 5.94 -18.73 -0.29
CA TRP A 77 5.71 -18.02 -1.56
C TRP A 77 6.93 -17.29 -2.14
N PRO A 78 7.77 -16.58 -1.35
CA PRO A 78 8.94 -15.90 -1.87
C PRO A 78 10.00 -16.83 -2.48
N PHE A 79 10.01 -18.11 -2.10
CA PHE A 79 11.03 -19.10 -2.47
C PHE A 79 10.63 -20.00 -3.65
N ILE A 80 9.40 -19.86 -4.15
CA ILE A 80 8.95 -20.63 -5.31
C ILE A 80 9.70 -20.22 -6.58
N ARG A 81 9.93 -21.20 -7.46
CA ARG A 81 10.48 -21.00 -8.81
C ARG A 81 9.84 -19.77 -9.50
N PRO A 82 10.64 -18.79 -9.96
CA PRO A 82 10.12 -17.53 -10.48
C PRO A 82 9.11 -17.65 -11.65
N ALA A 83 9.21 -18.70 -12.46
CA ALA A 83 8.27 -18.96 -13.55
C ALA A 83 6.87 -19.34 -13.02
N ILE A 84 6.81 -20.30 -12.10
CA ILE A 84 5.56 -20.76 -11.46
C ILE A 84 4.94 -19.63 -10.64
N ARG A 85 5.76 -18.87 -9.89
CA ARG A 85 5.31 -17.72 -9.12
C ARG A 85 4.62 -16.69 -10.01
N ARG A 86 5.20 -16.34 -11.17
CA ARG A 86 4.60 -15.42 -12.14
C ARG A 86 3.28 -15.95 -12.72
N ALA A 87 3.22 -17.23 -13.08
CA ALA A 87 2.02 -17.85 -13.64
C ALA A 87 0.85 -17.94 -12.63
N THR A 88 1.15 -18.16 -11.36
CA THR A 88 0.13 -18.37 -10.30
C THR A 88 -0.22 -17.09 -9.52
N GLN A 89 0.58 -16.02 -9.63
CA GLN A 89 0.42 -14.78 -8.87
C GLN A 89 -0.97 -14.15 -9.02
N THR A 90 -1.49 -14.07 -10.24
CA THR A 90 -2.80 -13.44 -10.53
C THR A 90 -3.94 -14.16 -9.81
N PHE A 91 -3.89 -15.50 -9.74
CA PHE A 91 -4.91 -16.30 -9.08
C PHE A 91 -4.87 -16.12 -7.56
N ARG A 92 -3.66 -16.10 -6.98
CA ARG A 92 -3.47 -15.86 -5.54
C ARG A 92 -3.87 -14.46 -5.10
N GLN A 93 -3.69 -13.46 -5.96
CA GLN A 93 -4.13 -12.08 -5.70
C GLN A 93 -5.66 -11.94 -5.73
N ARG A 94 -6.35 -12.77 -6.53
CA ARG A 94 -7.82 -12.81 -6.62
C ARG A 94 -8.49 -13.60 -5.51
N SER A 95 -7.74 -14.40 -4.76
CA SER A 95 -8.17 -14.95 -3.46
C SER A 95 -8.31 -13.79 -2.47
N PHE A 96 -9.34 -12.95 -2.65
CA PHE A 96 -9.61 -11.80 -1.79
C PHE A 96 -9.77 -12.31 -0.36
N LYS A 97 -8.74 -12.13 0.47
CA LYS A 97 -8.89 -12.27 1.93
C LYS A 97 -10.05 -11.35 2.30
N GLN A 98 -11.15 -11.94 2.80
CA GLN A 98 -12.33 -11.17 3.19
C GLN A 98 -11.88 -10.04 4.10
N TYR A 99 -12.13 -8.80 3.67
CA TYR A 99 -11.75 -7.63 4.44
C TYR A 99 -12.56 -7.63 5.74
N LYS A 100 -11.91 -7.99 6.84
CA LYS A 100 -12.49 -7.86 8.18
C LYS A 100 -12.16 -6.45 8.71
N PRO A 101 -13.17 -5.56 8.85
CA PRO A 101 -12.95 -4.24 9.42
C PRO A 101 -12.45 -4.38 10.87
N LEU A 102 -11.56 -3.49 11.27
CA LEU A 102 -11.08 -3.44 12.65
C LEU A 102 -12.17 -2.89 13.57
N THR A 103 -12.37 -3.55 14.71
CA THR A 103 -13.22 -3.02 15.78
C THR A 103 -12.59 -1.77 16.39
N ARG A 104 -13.40 -0.96 17.08
CA ARG A 104 -12.91 0.24 17.79
C ARG A 104 -11.83 -0.12 18.82
N THR A 105 -12.06 -1.17 19.61
CA THR A 105 -11.12 -1.66 20.62
C THR A 105 -9.79 -2.06 19.99
N GLN A 106 -9.82 -2.78 18.86
CA GLN A 106 -8.61 -3.16 18.13
C GLN A 106 -7.84 -1.93 17.63
N LYS A 107 -8.53 -0.92 17.09
CA LYS A 107 -7.88 0.32 16.63
C LYS A 107 -7.17 1.03 17.77
N GLU A 108 -7.82 1.13 18.93
CA GLU A 108 -7.25 1.76 20.13
C GLU A 108 -6.06 0.95 20.69
N THR A 109 -6.15 -0.38 20.74
CA THR A 109 -5.04 -1.25 21.14
C THR A 109 -3.85 -1.10 20.20
N ILE A 110 -4.07 -1.11 18.88
CA ILE A 110 -3.01 -0.92 17.88
C ILE A 110 -2.34 0.45 18.05
N ALA A 111 -3.13 1.50 18.22
CA ALA A 111 -2.60 2.85 18.38
C ALA A 111 -1.69 2.97 19.62
N ARG A 112 -2.01 2.25 20.71
CA ARG A 112 -1.22 2.22 21.95
C ARG A 112 -0.01 1.30 21.89
N GLN A 113 -0.17 0.11 21.32
CA GLN A 113 0.84 -0.95 21.33
C GLN A 113 1.99 -0.69 20.34
N VAL A 114 1.70 -0.08 19.19
CA VAL A 114 2.68 0.07 18.12
C VAL A 114 3.63 1.22 18.43
N HIS A 115 4.92 0.91 18.45
CA HIS A 115 5.98 1.85 18.75
C HIS A 115 6.04 3.00 17.71
N ALA A 116 6.43 4.20 18.13
CA ALA A 116 6.51 5.35 17.23
C ALA A 116 7.48 5.11 16.05
N PHE A 117 8.62 4.45 16.33
CA PHE A 117 9.58 4.00 15.31
C PHE A 117 8.90 3.12 14.24
N ASP A 118 8.09 2.15 14.64
CA ASP A 118 7.37 1.26 13.71
C ASP A 118 6.36 2.02 12.85
N LYS A 119 5.65 2.99 13.46
CA LYS A 119 4.69 3.83 12.75
C LYS A 119 5.36 4.63 11.64
N ARG A 120 6.49 5.28 11.95
CA ARG A 120 7.24 6.09 10.97
C ARG A 120 7.82 5.23 9.84
N ARG A 121 8.37 4.06 10.17
CA ARG A 121 8.85 3.09 9.17
C ARG A 121 7.74 2.65 8.22
N ALA A 122 6.61 2.22 8.77
CA ALA A 122 5.48 1.75 7.97
C ALA A 122 4.87 2.86 7.11
N HIS A 123 4.78 4.09 7.63
CA HIS A 123 4.31 5.24 6.87
C HIS A 123 5.23 5.54 5.68
N PHE A 124 6.55 5.61 5.91
CA PHE A 124 7.51 5.86 4.84
C PHE A 124 7.48 4.77 3.78
N LEU A 125 7.45 3.49 4.18
CA LEU A 125 7.38 2.37 3.22
C LEU A 125 6.08 2.38 2.39
N LYS A 126 5.00 2.96 2.92
CA LYS A 126 3.72 3.06 2.21
C LYS A 126 3.64 4.24 1.26
N PHE A 127 4.16 5.40 1.65
CA PHE A 127 3.94 6.67 0.95
C PHE A 127 5.22 7.29 0.35
N GLY A 128 6.40 6.88 0.80
CA GLY A 128 7.68 7.45 0.38
C GLY A 128 7.98 8.85 0.91
N ASN A 129 7.13 9.38 1.80
CA ASN A 129 7.21 10.77 2.25
C ASN A 129 7.92 10.89 3.61
N MET A 130 8.79 11.91 3.70
CA MET A 130 9.49 12.30 4.92
C MET A 130 8.62 13.10 5.89
N ASP A 131 7.73 13.96 5.37
CA ASP A 131 6.73 14.64 6.18
C ASP A 131 5.55 13.70 6.41
N GLN A 132 5.38 13.26 7.65
CA GLN A 132 4.38 12.27 8.03
C GLN A 132 3.24 12.87 8.86
N GLY A 133 3.29 14.18 9.13
CA GLY A 133 2.37 14.84 10.04
C GLY A 133 2.37 14.23 11.46
N PRO A 134 1.35 14.53 12.28
CA PRO A 134 1.26 14.00 13.63
C PRO A 134 0.98 12.49 13.65
N LEU A 135 1.87 11.73 14.30
CA LEU A 135 1.74 10.28 14.49
C LEU A 135 0.43 9.84 15.16
N VAL A 136 -0.14 10.68 16.04
CA VAL A 136 -1.40 10.43 16.75
C VAL A 136 -2.58 10.33 15.78
N ASN A 137 -2.51 11.06 14.65
CA ASN A 137 -3.58 11.11 13.65
C ASN A 137 -3.47 9.98 12.61
N MET A 138 -2.43 9.15 12.68
CA MET A 138 -2.23 8.08 11.71
C MET A 138 -3.31 6.99 11.86
N PRO A 139 -3.97 6.58 10.76
CA PRO A 139 -4.98 5.53 10.83
C PRO A 139 -4.41 4.21 11.35
N ALA A 140 -4.99 3.67 12.43
CA ALA A 140 -4.57 2.39 13.02
C ALA A 140 -4.60 1.21 12.03
N VAL A 141 -5.39 1.32 10.96
CA VAL A 141 -5.46 0.32 9.88
C VAL A 141 -4.08 0.10 9.23
N LEU A 142 -3.24 1.13 9.13
CA LEU A 142 -1.88 1.01 8.58
C LEU A 142 -1.00 0.08 9.41
N PHE A 143 -1.29 -0.05 10.70
CA PHE A 143 -0.47 -0.79 11.66
C PHE A 143 -1.11 -2.11 12.08
N LYS A 144 -2.24 -2.51 11.46
CA LYS A 144 -2.95 -3.77 11.72
C LYS A 144 -2.02 -4.99 11.74
N GLN A 145 -1.04 -5.00 10.85
CA GLN A 145 -0.12 -6.10 10.68
C GLN A 145 0.81 -6.32 11.90
N PHE A 146 1.04 -5.29 12.71
CA PHE A 146 1.91 -5.34 13.90
C PHE A 146 1.15 -5.71 15.18
N HIS A 147 -0.17 -5.81 15.13
CA HIS A 147 -0.98 -6.18 16.29
C HIS A 147 -0.64 -7.60 16.76
N ASN A 148 -0.43 -7.76 18.07
CA ASN A 148 -0.11 -9.05 18.72
C ASN A 148 1.14 -9.72 18.16
N LYS A 149 2.12 -8.92 17.71
CA LYS A 149 3.39 -9.41 17.18
C LYS A 149 4.52 -9.13 18.17
N SER A 150 5.43 -10.08 18.30
CA SER A 150 6.69 -9.91 19.03
C SER A 150 7.59 -8.91 18.30
N ARG A 151 8.57 -8.34 19.03
CA ARG A 151 9.57 -7.43 18.46
C ARG A 151 10.31 -8.09 17.29
N ASP A 152 10.64 -9.37 17.40
CA ASP A 152 11.30 -10.18 16.36
C ASP A 152 10.45 -10.27 15.09
N GLU A 153 9.17 -10.61 15.20
CA GLU A 153 8.26 -10.72 14.05
C GLU A 153 8.12 -9.38 13.32
N ILE A 154 8.07 -8.27 14.06
CA ILE A 154 7.99 -6.93 13.49
C ILE A 154 9.29 -6.60 12.74
N GLU A 155 10.46 -6.86 13.33
CA GLU A 155 11.75 -6.61 12.69
C GLU A 155 11.95 -7.46 11.43
N GLN A 156 11.64 -8.76 11.48
CA GLN A 156 11.72 -9.65 10.33
C GLN A 156 10.80 -9.20 9.18
N ARG A 157 9.61 -8.69 9.51
CA ARG A 157 8.74 -8.08 8.51
C ARG A 157 9.38 -6.84 7.88
N PHE A 158 9.92 -5.92 8.69
CA PHE A 158 10.56 -4.72 8.15
C PHE A 158 11.77 -5.05 7.27
N ILE A 159 12.59 -6.03 7.65
CA ILE A 159 13.70 -6.53 6.82
C ILE A 159 13.23 -6.93 5.41
N TYR A 160 12.03 -7.49 5.28
CA TYR A 160 11.46 -7.82 3.97
C TYR A 160 10.94 -6.58 3.23
N GLN A 161 10.18 -5.72 3.93
CA GLN A 161 9.57 -4.53 3.33
C GLN A 161 10.61 -3.49 2.87
N GLU A 162 11.69 -3.34 3.63
CA GLU A 162 12.79 -2.39 3.35
C GLU A 162 13.54 -2.73 2.05
N ARG A 163 13.45 -3.96 1.53
CA ARG A 163 14.12 -4.36 0.28
C ARG A 163 13.60 -3.64 -0.97
N VAL A 164 12.40 -3.06 -0.89
CA VAL A 164 11.82 -2.26 -1.97
C VAL A 164 12.44 -0.86 -2.05
N LEU A 165 13.09 -0.39 -0.98
CA LEU A 165 13.69 0.94 -0.95
C LEU A 165 14.84 1.03 -1.96
N ARG A 166 14.88 2.14 -2.70
CA ARG A 166 16.01 2.47 -3.58
C ARG A 166 17.17 2.97 -2.73
N GLN A 167 18.40 2.77 -3.18
CA GLN A 167 19.60 3.23 -2.48
C GLN A 167 19.54 4.70 -2.06
N LYS A 168 19.04 5.58 -2.95
CA LYS A 168 18.87 7.02 -2.69
C LYS A 168 17.84 7.37 -1.62
N ASP A 169 16.93 6.46 -1.31
CA ASP A 169 15.87 6.67 -0.31
C ASP A 169 16.27 6.13 1.07
N LEU A 170 17.39 5.38 1.19
CA LEU A 170 17.77 4.71 2.43
C LEU A 170 18.12 5.69 3.55
N LYS A 171 18.96 6.70 3.29
CA LYS A 171 19.29 7.70 4.33
C LYS A 171 18.06 8.51 4.73
N SER A 172 17.23 8.93 3.77
CA SER A 172 15.96 9.63 4.03
C SER A 172 15.00 8.78 4.86
N TYR A 173 14.91 7.48 4.56
CA TYR A 173 14.12 6.52 5.32
C TYR A 173 14.58 6.45 6.77
N VAL A 174 15.88 6.29 7.01
CA VAL A 174 16.44 6.22 8.37
C VAL A 174 16.21 7.53 9.13
N TYR A 175 16.49 8.66 8.47
CA TYR A 175 16.28 10.00 9.02
C TYR A 175 14.83 10.19 9.49
N THR A 176 13.86 9.76 8.68
CA THR A 176 12.44 9.84 9.03
C THR A 176 12.07 8.80 10.10
N ALA A 177 12.55 7.56 10.00
CA ALA A 177 12.23 6.50 10.96
C ALA A 177 12.68 6.87 12.39
N LEU A 178 13.87 7.45 12.55
CA LEU A 178 14.41 7.90 13.84
C LEU A 178 13.94 9.30 14.27
N ASP A 179 13.06 9.93 13.49
CA ASP A 179 12.47 11.24 13.84
C ASP A 179 13.53 12.35 14.02
N LEU A 180 14.60 12.31 13.22
CA LEU A 180 15.74 13.22 13.40
C LEU A 180 15.37 14.67 13.12
N HIS A 181 14.34 14.89 12.31
CA HIS A 181 13.83 16.22 12.01
C HIS A 181 13.35 16.99 13.24
N ARG A 182 13.03 16.33 14.37
CA ARG A 182 12.58 16.98 15.60
C ARG A 182 13.63 17.91 16.23
N PHE A 183 14.92 17.66 15.95
CA PHE A 183 16.04 18.43 16.50
C PHE A 183 16.31 19.73 15.73
N PHE A 184 15.69 19.89 14.55
CA PHE A 184 15.94 21.02 13.67
C PHE A 184 14.67 21.86 13.51
N LYS A 185 14.85 23.19 13.46
CA LYS A 185 13.74 24.13 13.27
C LYS A 185 13.49 24.39 11.78
N GLY A 186 12.23 24.61 11.42
CA GLY A 186 11.82 25.04 10.08
C GLY A 186 11.37 23.90 9.16
N PHE A 187 10.71 24.27 8.07
CA PHE A 187 10.14 23.31 7.11
C PHE A 187 11.21 22.48 6.40
N MET A 188 12.41 23.04 6.22
CA MET A 188 13.54 22.38 5.57
C MET A 188 13.95 21.08 6.28
N ALA A 189 13.78 20.99 7.60
CA ALA A 189 14.08 19.78 8.35
C ALA A 189 13.25 18.57 7.91
N ARG A 190 12.05 18.78 7.38
CA ARG A 190 11.14 17.72 6.94
C ARG A 190 11.27 17.38 5.45
N GLN A 191 11.73 18.33 4.64
CA GLN A 191 11.73 18.21 3.18
C GLN A 191 13.13 18.17 2.56
N MET A 192 14.12 18.78 3.22
CA MET A 192 15.48 18.97 2.71
C MET A 192 16.53 18.66 3.79
N PRO A 193 16.63 17.40 4.23
CA PRO A 193 17.58 17.01 5.28
C PRO A 193 19.05 17.21 4.87
N HIS A 194 19.34 17.20 3.56
CA HIS A 194 20.68 17.46 3.00
C HIS A 194 21.14 18.92 3.17
N ALA A 195 20.20 19.86 3.34
CA ALA A 195 20.51 21.28 3.56
C ALA A 195 20.80 21.60 5.04
N LEU A 196 20.63 20.61 5.93
CA LEU A 196 20.96 20.75 7.35
C LEU A 196 22.46 20.60 7.58
N ASP A 197 22.90 21.04 8.76
CA ASP A 197 24.23 20.76 9.30
C ASP A 197 24.41 19.26 9.52
N GLN A 198 25.16 18.61 8.62
CA GLN A 198 25.28 17.15 8.59
C GLN A 198 25.98 16.59 9.82
N ASP A 199 26.99 17.28 10.36
CA ASP A 199 27.69 16.84 11.56
C ASP A 199 26.73 16.74 12.76
N LYS A 200 25.79 17.69 12.86
CA LYS A 200 24.73 17.63 13.87
C LYS A 200 23.74 16.50 13.61
N VAL A 201 23.35 16.28 12.36
CA VAL A 201 22.43 15.18 12.00
C VAL A 201 23.04 13.84 12.38
N GLU A 202 24.33 13.64 12.12
CA GLU A 202 25.06 12.42 12.46
C GLU A 202 25.16 12.22 13.98
N ALA A 203 25.44 13.28 14.74
CA ALA A 203 25.46 13.23 16.21
C ALA A 203 24.10 12.82 16.79
N PHE A 204 23.01 13.44 16.33
CA PHE A 204 21.65 13.08 16.76
C PHE A 204 21.24 11.68 16.28
N PHE A 205 21.70 11.26 15.11
CA PHE A 205 21.47 9.90 14.62
C PHE A 205 22.04 8.85 15.58
N ILE A 206 23.31 9.00 15.98
CA ILE A 206 23.95 8.06 16.91
C ILE A 206 23.21 8.05 18.25
N GLN A 207 22.88 9.23 18.78
CA GLN A 207 22.13 9.37 20.03
C GLN A 207 20.79 8.62 19.98
N GLU A 208 19.98 8.85 18.94
CA GLU A 208 18.67 8.22 18.82
C GLU A 208 18.74 6.73 18.51
N LEU A 209 19.75 6.28 17.77
CA LEU A 209 19.97 4.86 17.53
C LEU A 209 20.32 4.12 18.82
N CYS A 210 21.20 4.70 19.66
CA CYS A 210 21.55 4.15 20.97
C CYS A 210 20.35 4.17 21.93
N GLN A 211 19.56 5.25 21.94
CA GLN A 211 18.36 5.33 22.76
C GLN A 211 17.32 4.27 22.35
N LEU A 212 17.11 4.09 21.05
CA LEU A 212 16.22 3.06 20.50
C LEU A 212 16.70 1.65 20.85
N ASN A 213 18.02 1.41 20.82
CA ASN A 213 18.62 0.13 21.19
C ASN A 213 18.33 -0.23 22.66
N LYS A 214 18.45 0.75 23.55
CA LYS A 214 18.11 0.59 24.97
C LYS A 214 16.61 0.40 25.18
N GLU A 215 15.78 1.18 24.50
CA GLU A 215 14.32 1.12 24.65
C GLU A 215 13.70 -0.19 24.15
N LEU A 216 14.16 -0.68 23.00
CA LEU A 216 13.57 -1.87 22.37
C LEU A 216 14.22 -3.19 22.76
N PHE A 217 15.50 -3.18 23.13
CA PHE A 217 16.29 -4.39 23.37
C PHE A 217 17.02 -4.40 24.71
N GLU A 218 16.93 -3.33 25.50
CA GLU A 218 17.59 -3.20 26.81
C GLU A 218 19.13 -3.34 26.75
N LEU A 219 19.71 -3.09 25.57
CA LEU A 219 21.16 -3.16 25.34
C LEU A 219 21.81 -1.77 25.37
N THR A 220 22.94 -1.65 26.05
CA THR A 220 23.70 -0.40 26.17
C THR A 220 25.14 -0.49 25.68
N SER A 221 25.79 -1.65 25.82
CA SER A 221 27.19 -1.85 25.45
C SER A 221 27.41 -2.17 23.98
N GLN A 222 26.40 -2.72 23.31
CA GLN A 222 26.48 -3.13 21.91
C GLN A 222 25.15 -2.87 21.19
N LEU A 223 25.25 -2.64 19.89
CA LEU A 223 24.08 -2.46 19.04
C LEU A 223 23.46 -3.82 18.70
N HIS A 224 22.14 -3.95 18.84
CA HIS A 224 21.41 -5.15 18.45
C HIS A 224 21.56 -5.41 16.94
N GLU A 225 21.62 -6.68 16.52
CA GLU A 225 21.84 -7.06 15.11
C GLU A 225 20.84 -6.38 14.16
N TYR A 226 19.58 -6.29 14.58
CA TYR A 226 18.54 -5.58 13.82
C TYR A 226 18.83 -4.10 13.59
N LEU A 227 19.53 -3.41 14.49
CA LEU A 227 19.78 -1.98 14.36
C LEU A 227 21.06 -1.66 13.57
N ILE A 228 22.00 -2.61 13.44
CA ILE A 228 23.22 -2.44 12.64
C ILE A 228 22.90 -2.02 11.20
N ARG A 229 21.84 -2.58 10.61
CA ARG A 229 21.41 -2.23 9.24
C ARG A 229 21.08 -0.75 9.09
N TYR A 230 20.56 -0.10 10.13
CA TYR A 230 20.22 1.32 10.07
C TYR A 230 21.47 2.21 10.11
N ALA A 231 22.52 1.79 10.81
CA ALA A 231 23.81 2.46 10.74
C ALA A 231 24.39 2.40 9.33
N VAL A 232 24.38 1.21 8.70
CA VAL A 232 24.82 1.02 7.31
C VAL A 232 23.97 1.84 6.33
N MET A 233 22.65 1.79 6.45
CA MET A 233 21.73 2.57 5.60
C MET A 233 21.94 4.08 5.72
N PHE A 234 22.41 4.57 6.86
CA PHE A 234 22.58 6.00 7.12
C PHE A 234 23.96 6.55 6.72
N PHE A 235 25.03 5.81 7.01
CA PHE A 235 26.40 6.25 6.73
C PHE A 235 26.87 5.89 5.32
N ASP A 236 26.48 4.73 4.79
CA ASP A 236 26.98 4.26 3.48
C ASP A 236 26.19 4.85 2.29
N HIS A 237 25.14 5.63 2.57
CA HIS A 237 24.26 6.20 1.56
C HIS A 237 24.17 7.71 1.71
N THR A 238 23.94 8.41 0.61
CA THR A 238 23.65 9.84 0.62
C THR A 238 22.14 10.07 0.59
N TYR A 239 21.72 11.30 0.91
CA TYR A 239 20.36 11.70 0.54
C TYR A 239 20.23 11.67 -0.98
N GLY A 240 19.09 11.19 -1.47
CA GLY A 240 18.74 11.39 -2.87
C GLY A 240 18.65 12.88 -3.19
N ASP A 241 18.89 13.23 -4.46
CA ASP A 241 18.69 14.59 -4.97
C ASP A 241 17.32 15.08 -4.51
N SER A 242 17.31 16.22 -3.83
CA SER A 242 16.05 16.71 -3.28
C SER A 242 15.11 17.05 -4.41
N VAL A 243 14.02 16.31 -4.45
CA VAL A 243 12.95 16.50 -5.40
C VAL A 243 12.13 17.73 -4.99
N LEU A 244 12.59 18.61 -4.09
CA LEU A 244 11.75 19.73 -3.61
C LEU A 244 11.26 20.59 -4.78
N LEU A 245 12.14 20.97 -5.71
CA LEU A 245 11.72 21.73 -6.89
C LEU A 245 10.81 20.92 -7.80
N ASP A 246 11.06 19.62 -7.96
CA ASP A 246 10.25 18.71 -8.79
C ASP A 246 8.89 18.39 -8.15
N ASP A 247 8.80 18.30 -6.83
CA ASP A 247 7.61 18.00 -6.04
C ASP A 247 6.81 19.29 -5.82
N MET A 248 7.47 20.44 -5.64
CA MET A 248 6.83 21.75 -5.76
C MET A 248 6.33 21.99 -7.18
N ALA A 249 7.07 21.58 -8.22
CA ALA A 249 6.63 21.67 -9.60
C ALA A 249 5.46 20.73 -9.88
N LYS A 250 5.48 19.50 -9.38
CA LYS A 250 4.34 18.57 -9.48
C LYS A 250 3.14 19.08 -8.70
N ASP A 251 3.30 19.53 -7.45
CA ASP A 251 2.22 20.08 -6.63
C ASP A 251 1.65 21.35 -7.26
N PHE A 252 2.50 22.24 -7.78
CA PHE A 252 2.10 23.39 -8.58
C PHE A 252 1.33 22.98 -9.84
N GLN A 253 1.83 22.00 -10.59
CA GLN A 253 1.13 21.42 -11.76
C GLN A 253 -0.20 20.78 -11.36
N PHE A 254 -0.29 20.06 -10.23
CA PHE A 254 -1.52 19.45 -9.72
C PHE A 254 -2.54 20.52 -9.29
N ARG A 255 -2.11 21.57 -8.59
CA ARG A 255 -2.95 22.71 -8.21
C ARG A 255 -3.38 23.54 -9.42
N GLN A 256 -2.53 23.69 -10.43
CA GLN A 256 -2.89 24.32 -11.70
C GLN A 256 -3.84 23.45 -12.52
N ARG A 257 -3.71 22.12 -12.50
CA ARG A 257 -4.69 21.21 -13.09
C ARG A 257 -6.07 21.38 -12.46
N SER A 258 -6.19 21.56 -11.15
CA SER A 258 -7.48 21.89 -10.52
C SER A 258 -8.00 23.29 -10.86
N ARG A 259 -7.13 24.26 -11.18
CA ARG A 259 -7.55 25.59 -11.70
C ARG A 259 -7.94 25.57 -13.17
N TRP A 260 -7.36 24.68 -13.98
CA TRP A 260 -7.74 24.45 -15.38
C TRP A 260 -8.86 23.43 -15.56
N TYR A 261 -9.16 22.65 -14.52
CA TYR A 261 -10.42 21.94 -14.40
C TYR A 261 -11.54 22.95 -14.15
N LYS A 262 -12.03 23.56 -15.23
CA LYS A 262 -13.40 24.06 -15.21
C LYS A 262 -14.29 22.83 -15.08
N ALA A 263 -15.06 22.74 -14.00
CA ALA A 263 -16.24 21.89 -14.03
C ALA A 263 -16.96 22.18 -15.36
N PRO A 264 -17.39 21.17 -16.13
CA PRO A 264 -18.12 21.43 -17.36
C PRO A 264 -19.24 22.42 -17.01
N GLY A 265 -19.23 23.58 -17.67
CA GLY A 265 -20.29 24.57 -17.48
C GLY A 265 -21.62 23.87 -17.70
N ALA A 266 -22.65 24.24 -16.93
CA ALA A 266 -23.99 23.69 -17.09
C ALA A 266 -24.32 23.64 -18.59
N THR A 267 -24.62 22.44 -19.10
CA THR A 267 -24.98 22.26 -20.51
C THR A 267 -26.14 23.20 -20.81
N PRO A 268 -26.06 24.02 -21.89
CA PRO A 268 -27.14 24.94 -22.22
C PRO A 268 -28.42 24.12 -22.41
N GLN A 269 -29.43 24.35 -21.57
CA GLN A 269 -30.71 23.68 -21.68
C GLN A 269 -31.32 24.02 -23.04
N LEU A 270 -31.35 23.01 -23.93
CA LEU A 270 -31.99 23.13 -25.23
C LEU A 270 -33.47 23.45 -25.03
N GLY A 271 -33.93 24.55 -25.65
CA GLY A 271 -35.33 24.95 -25.58
C GLY A 271 -36.24 23.84 -26.12
N LEU A 272 -37.35 23.59 -25.43
CA LEU A 272 -38.28 22.49 -25.72
C LEU A 272 -38.76 22.47 -27.19
N SER A 273 -38.90 23.64 -27.81
CA SER A 273 -39.24 23.79 -29.23
C SER A 273 -38.15 23.29 -30.19
N GLN A 274 -36.88 23.39 -29.81
CA GLN A 274 -35.75 22.91 -30.58
C GLN A 274 -35.57 21.39 -30.40
N ALA A 275 -35.79 20.88 -29.17
CA ALA A 275 -35.79 19.44 -28.90
C ALA A 275 -36.89 18.70 -29.68
N LEU A 276 -38.10 19.27 -29.76
CA LEU A 276 -39.20 18.74 -30.59
C LEU A 276 -38.87 18.70 -32.09
N LYS A 277 -38.17 19.72 -32.61
CA LYS A 277 -37.72 19.76 -34.00
C LYS A 277 -36.68 18.68 -34.31
N ILE A 278 -35.72 18.47 -33.41
CA ILE A 278 -34.68 17.43 -33.58
C ILE A 278 -35.30 16.03 -33.65
N PHE A 279 -36.34 15.78 -32.86
CA PHE A 279 -37.08 14.52 -32.88
C PHE A 279 -38.16 14.45 -33.99
N ASN A 280 -38.38 15.52 -34.77
CA ASN A 280 -39.51 15.68 -35.70
C ASN A 280 -40.87 15.35 -35.05
N LEU A 281 -41.04 15.71 -33.78
CA LEU A 281 -42.27 15.49 -33.02
C LEU A 281 -43.07 16.79 -32.90
N THR A 282 -44.40 16.65 -32.84
CA THR A 282 -45.28 17.75 -32.46
C THR A 282 -45.57 17.68 -30.95
N ALA A 283 -45.89 18.81 -30.33
CA ALA A 283 -46.21 18.86 -28.89
C ALA A 283 -47.33 17.89 -28.49
N LYS A 284 -48.35 17.72 -29.36
CA LYS A 284 -49.44 16.76 -29.14
C LYS A 284 -48.98 15.29 -29.20
N ALA A 285 -48.00 14.97 -30.04
CA ALA A 285 -47.43 13.63 -30.11
C ALA A 285 -46.60 13.30 -28.86
N LEU A 286 -45.93 14.30 -28.29
CA LEU A 286 -45.17 14.16 -27.05
C LEU A 286 -46.10 13.88 -25.85
N GLU A 287 -47.24 14.56 -25.75
CA GLU A 287 -48.24 14.33 -24.67
C GLU A 287 -48.84 12.92 -24.69
N SER A 288 -48.92 12.28 -25.87
CA SER A 288 -49.40 10.90 -26.02
C SER A 288 -48.33 9.83 -25.82
N MET A 289 -47.05 10.19 -25.73
CA MET A 289 -45.94 9.26 -25.65
C MET A 289 -45.56 8.94 -24.21
N ASP A 290 -45.28 7.67 -23.93
CA ASP A 290 -44.66 7.27 -22.67
C ASP A 290 -43.12 7.33 -22.75
N LYS A 291 -42.45 7.20 -21.60
CA LYS A 291 -40.98 7.19 -21.51
C LYS A 291 -40.35 6.09 -22.38
N LYS A 292 -41.03 4.96 -22.59
CA LYS A 292 -40.52 3.84 -23.39
C LYS A 292 -40.58 4.15 -24.88
N ASP A 293 -41.64 4.81 -25.32
CA ASP A 293 -41.84 5.25 -26.70
C ASP A 293 -40.81 6.32 -27.09
N LEU A 294 -40.57 7.32 -26.22
CA LEU A 294 -39.51 8.32 -26.44
C LEU A 294 -38.11 7.68 -26.52
N THR A 295 -37.84 6.70 -25.65
CA THR A 295 -36.55 5.98 -25.64
C THR A 295 -36.37 5.10 -26.88
N ARG A 296 -37.45 4.52 -27.42
CA ARG A 296 -37.42 3.75 -28.66
C ARG A 296 -37.07 4.65 -29.84
N GLU A 297 -37.66 5.85 -29.89
CA GLU A 297 -37.42 6.82 -30.95
C GLU A 297 -36.00 7.39 -30.89
N PHE A 298 -35.51 7.69 -29.69
CA PHE A 298 -34.12 8.09 -29.48
C PHE A 298 -33.14 7.01 -29.97
N ARG A 299 -33.38 5.73 -29.66
CA ARG A 299 -32.51 4.63 -30.11
C ARG A 299 -32.54 4.43 -31.63
N ARG A 300 -33.66 4.72 -32.29
CA ARG A 300 -33.77 4.69 -33.76
C ARG A 300 -32.89 5.77 -34.37
N LEU A 301 -33.08 7.02 -33.95
CA LEU A 301 -32.33 8.19 -34.43
C LEU A 301 -30.83 8.10 -34.07
N ALA A 302 -30.49 7.62 -32.88
CA ALA A 302 -29.11 7.45 -32.43
C ALA A 302 -28.36 6.38 -33.24
N ARG A 303 -29.05 5.35 -33.75
CA ARG A 303 -28.46 4.35 -34.66
C ARG A 303 -28.26 4.87 -36.07
N GLU A 304 -29.11 5.78 -36.53
CA GLU A 304 -29.03 6.43 -37.84
C GLU A 304 -27.90 7.47 -37.87
N HIS A 305 -27.75 8.25 -36.80
CA HIS A 305 -26.76 9.33 -36.71
C HIS A 305 -25.50 8.95 -35.92
N HIS A 306 -25.24 7.66 -35.68
CA HIS A 306 -24.07 7.22 -34.91
C HIS A 306 -22.75 7.57 -35.65
N PRO A 307 -21.74 8.14 -34.98
CA PRO A 307 -20.46 8.49 -35.59
C PRO A 307 -19.75 7.32 -36.28
N ASP A 308 -19.77 6.14 -35.64
CA ASP A 308 -19.18 4.90 -36.21
C ASP A 308 -19.88 4.41 -37.49
N ARG A 309 -21.04 4.97 -37.85
CA ARG A 309 -21.77 4.67 -39.09
C ARG A 309 -21.74 5.81 -40.11
N GLY A 310 -20.85 6.79 -39.90
CA GLY A 310 -20.70 7.96 -40.76
C GLY A 310 -21.60 9.14 -40.40
N GLY A 311 -22.24 9.12 -39.23
CA GLY A 311 -23.01 10.25 -38.71
C GLY A 311 -22.14 11.37 -38.13
N SER A 312 -22.70 12.59 -38.04
CA SER A 312 -22.02 13.72 -37.40
C SER A 312 -22.02 13.56 -35.87
N HIS A 313 -20.84 13.69 -35.26
CA HIS A 313 -20.67 13.67 -33.81
C HIS A 313 -21.48 14.78 -33.12
N ASP A 314 -21.52 15.97 -33.72
CA ASP A 314 -22.26 17.11 -33.16
C ASP A 314 -23.77 16.85 -33.16
N MET A 315 -24.29 16.21 -34.22
CA MET A 315 -25.70 15.85 -34.30
C MET A 315 -26.08 14.76 -33.28
N PHE A 316 -25.16 13.85 -32.98
CA PHE A 316 -25.37 12.83 -31.94
C PHE A 316 -25.42 13.46 -30.53
N VAL A 317 -24.59 14.46 -30.26
CA VAL A 317 -24.61 15.23 -29.00
C VAL A 317 -25.89 16.06 -28.88
N GLU A 318 -26.31 16.74 -29.96
CA GLU A 318 -27.58 17.49 -29.97
C GLU A 318 -28.80 16.59 -29.74
N LEU A 319 -28.82 15.40 -30.35
CA LEU A 319 -29.87 14.40 -30.15
C LEU A 319 -29.93 13.90 -28.69
N GLY A 320 -28.77 13.69 -28.07
CA GLY A 320 -28.66 13.31 -26.66
C GLY A 320 -29.22 14.39 -25.72
N ASN A 321 -28.84 15.64 -25.94
CA ASN A 321 -29.32 16.76 -25.13
C ASN A 321 -30.83 17.00 -25.32
N ALA A 322 -31.35 16.81 -26.54
CA ALA A 322 -32.79 16.89 -26.82
C ALA A 322 -33.58 15.78 -26.12
N TYR A 323 -33.03 14.55 -26.05
CA TYR A 323 -33.64 13.44 -25.32
C TYR A 323 -33.75 13.72 -23.83
N GLU A 324 -32.67 14.21 -23.20
CA GLU A 324 -32.68 14.58 -21.77
C GLU A 324 -33.72 15.67 -21.48
N ALA A 325 -33.79 16.72 -22.31
CA ALA A 325 -34.75 17.81 -22.17
C ALA A 325 -36.21 17.35 -22.31
N LEU A 326 -36.51 16.39 -23.19
CA LEU A 326 -37.85 15.81 -23.34
C LEU A 326 -38.19 14.84 -22.20
N LEU A 327 -37.21 14.09 -21.70
CA LEU A 327 -37.38 13.13 -20.61
C LEU A 327 -37.70 13.82 -19.28
N GLU A 328 -37.12 14.99 -19.02
CA GLU A 328 -37.47 15.83 -17.86
C GLU A 328 -38.92 16.33 -17.89
N LYS A 329 -39.59 16.34 -19.06
CA LYS A 329 -40.98 16.82 -19.21
C LYS A 329 -42.03 15.72 -19.16
N ILE A 330 -41.64 14.48 -19.48
CA ILE A 330 -42.51 13.30 -19.34
C ILE A 330 -42.44 12.72 -17.92
N SER A 331 -41.43 13.10 -17.12
CA SER A 331 -41.19 12.55 -15.77
C SER A 331 -42.05 13.14 -14.66
#